data_AF-A0A9X8ZYI7-F1
#
_entry.id   AF-A0A9X8ZYI7-F1
#
_cell.length_a   1.000
_cell.length_b   1.000
_cell.length_c   1.000
_cell.angle_alpha   90.00
_cell.angle_beta   90.00
_cell.angle_gamma   90.00
#
_symmetry.space_group_name_H-M   'P 1'
#
loop_
_entity.id
_entity.type
_entity.pdbx_description
1 polymer ?
#
loop_
_entity_poly.entity_id
_entity_poly.type
_entity_poly.pdbx_seq_one_letter_code
_entity_poly.pdbx_strand_id
1 'polypeptide(L)' 'NDRFAFASTSKSLAAGALLRQNSIEALDERITYTREDLSNYNPITEKHVDTGMTLKELADASVRYSDSTAHNLI' A
#
# COMPACT_ATOMS: atom_id res chain seq x y z
N ASN A 1 2.76 27.56 13.70
CA ASN A 1 2.26 26.56 12.72
C ASN A 1 3.47 25.99 12.02
N ASP A 2 4.16 25.08 12.71
CA ASP A 2 5.40 24.52 12.21
C ASP A 2 5.10 23.25 11.40
N ARG A 3 5.93 22.99 10.39
CA ARG A 3 5.77 21.83 9.50
C ARG A 3 6.60 20.66 10.02
N PHE A 4 6.02 19.46 9.96
CA PHE A 4 6.67 18.21 10.30
C PHE A 4 6.50 17.22 9.14
N ALA A 5 7.45 16.29 9.01
CA ALA A 5 7.36 15.22 8.03
C ALA A 5 6.20 14.27 8.37
N PHE A 6 5.45 13.82 7.36
CA PHE A 6 4.36 12.87 7.57
C PHE A 6 4.85 11.48 8.00
N ALA A 7 5.99 11.03 7.48
CA ALA A 7 6.43 9.64 7.62
C ALA A 7 5.25 8.68 7.31
N SER A 8 5.08 7.59 8.06
CA SER A 8 3.99 6.65 7.83
C SER A 8 2.58 7.17 8.15
N THR A 9 2.43 8.38 8.70
CA THR A 9 1.08 8.94 8.95
C THR A 9 0.35 9.31 7.65
N SER A 10 1.05 9.51 6.53
CA SER A 10 0.44 9.74 5.22
C SER A 10 -0.30 8.52 4.67
N LYS A 11 0.02 7.31 5.15
CA LYS A 11 -0.53 6.05 4.62
C LYS A 11 -2.05 5.95 4.79
N SER A 12 -2.60 6.53 5.86
CA SER A 12 -4.05 6.62 6.06
C SER A 12 -4.72 7.54 5.03
N LEU A 13 -4.05 8.63 4.66
CA LEU A 13 -4.53 9.55 3.62
C LEU A 13 -4.45 8.90 2.23
N ALA A 14 -3.40 8.14 1.94
CA ALA A 14 -3.28 7.38 0.70
C ALA A 14 -4.39 6.33 0.57
N ALA A 15 -4.63 5.52 1.61
CA ALA A 15 -5.74 4.57 1.63
C ALA A 15 -7.10 5.28 1.47
N GLY A 16 -7.31 6.43 2.13
CA GLY A 16 -8.52 7.23 1.94
C GLY A 16 -8.67 7.77 0.50
N ALA A 17 -7.56 8.14 -0.14
CA ALA A 17 -7.56 8.59 -1.53
C ALA A 17 -7.85 7.43 -2.50
N LEU A 18 -7.29 6.24 -2.26
CA LEU A 18 -7.58 5.02 -3.01
C LEU A 18 -9.08 4.69 -2.95
N LEU A 19 -9.67 4.68 -1.74
CA LEU A 19 -11.09 4.41 -1.53
C LEU A 19 -12.00 5.46 -2.19
N ARG A 20 -11.57 6.73 -2.23
CA ARG A 20 -12.35 7.79 -2.89
C ARG A 20 -12.34 7.68 -4.41
N GLN A 21 -11.29 7.12 -5.00
CA GLN A 21 -11.08 7.07 -6.45
C GLN A 21 -11.62 5.78 -7.09
N ASN A 22 -11.89 4.74 -6.30
CA ASN A 22 -12.24 3.41 -6.79
C ASN A 22 -13.61 2.97 -6.28
N SER A 23 -14.32 2.17 -7.06
CA SER A 23 -15.47 1.42 -6.55
C SER A 23 -14.98 0.29 -5.63
N ILE A 24 -15.90 -0.31 -4.86
CA ILE A 24 -15.54 -1.43 -3.98
C ILE A 24 -15.04 -2.62 -4.79
N GLU A 25 -15.64 -2.89 -5.95
CA GLU A 25 -15.26 -3.98 -6.85
C GLU A 25 -13.87 -3.76 -7.45
N ALA A 26 -13.51 -2.51 -7.75
CA ALA A 26 -12.18 -2.18 -8.24
C ALA A 26 -11.08 -2.50 -7.21
N LEU A 27 -11.39 -2.53 -5.90
CA LEU A 27 -10.41 -2.88 -4.87
C LEU A 27 -9.95 -4.35 -4.92
N ASP A 28 -10.66 -5.21 -5.66
CA ASP A 28 -10.28 -6.60 -5.92
C ASP A 28 -9.29 -6.73 -7.10
N GLU A 29 -8.92 -5.64 -7.77
CA GLU A 29 -7.88 -5.63 -8.80
C GLU A 29 -6.55 -6.11 -8.22
N ARG A 30 -5.94 -7.11 -8.87
CA ARG A 30 -4.66 -7.70 -8.48
C ARG A 30 -3.50 -6.94 -9.11
N ILE A 31 -2.67 -6.37 -8.26
CA ILE A 31 -1.42 -5.71 -8.63
C ILE A 31 -0.27 -6.71 -8.49
N THR A 32 0.47 -6.88 -9.58
CA THR A 32 1.71 -7.69 -9.60
C THR A 32 2.92 -6.76 -9.53
N TYR A 33 3.96 -7.22 -8.85
CA TYR A 33 5.20 -6.47 -8.64
C TYR A 33 6.34 -7.47 -8.47
N THR A 34 7.57 -6.99 -8.60
CA THR A 34 8.79 -7.78 -8.61
C THR A 34 9.58 -7.59 -7.32
N ARG A 35 10.67 -8.35 -7.16
CA ARG A 35 11.61 -8.15 -6.05
C ARG A 35 12.29 -6.77 -6.10
N GLU A 36 12.39 -6.17 -7.28
CA GLU A 36 13.01 -4.85 -7.49
C GLU A 36 12.11 -3.72 -6.99
N ASP A 37 10.80 -3.96 -6.90
CA ASP A 37 9.83 -3.00 -6.38
C ASP A 37 9.80 -2.96 -4.84
N LEU A 38 10.43 -3.93 -4.16
CA LEU A 38 10.45 -3.99 -2.71
C LEU A 38 11.28 -2.84 -2.11
N SER A 39 10.69 -2.14 -1.14
CA SER A 39 11.36 -1.11 -0.34
C SER A 39 12.01 -1.70 0.92
N ASN A 40 12.53 -0.85 1.82
CA ASN A 40 13.32 -1.26 3.00
C ASN A 40 12.50 -1.94 4.11
N TYR A 41 11.18 -1.74 4.15
CA TYR A 41 10.31 -2.30 5.19
C TYR A 41 8.97 -2.73 4.58
N ASN A 42 8.81 -4.03 4.43
CA ASN A 42 7.82 -4.64 3.53
C ASN A 42 7.36 -6.03 4.04
N PRO A 43 6.92 -6.15 5.31
CA PRO A 43 6.69 -7.44 5.99
C PRO A 43 5.51 -8.25 5.43
N ILE A 44 4.67 -7.64 4.58
CA ILE A 44 3.56 -8.31 3.91
C ILE A 44 3.91 -8.51 2.44
N THR A 45 4.28 -7.46 1.73
CA THR A 45 4.51 -7.52 0.27
C THR A 45 5.66 -8.45 -0.13
N GLU A 46 6.68 -8.63 0.72
CA GLU A 46 7.76 -9.61 0.44
C GLU A 46 7.27 -11.05 0.25
N LYS A 47 6.12 -11.39 0.85
CA LYS A 47 5.53 -12.74 0.85
C LYS A 47 4.68 -13.01 -0.39
N HIS A 48 4.41 -11.98 -1.18
CA HIS A 48 3.42 -12.01 -2.26
C HIS A 48 3.99 -11.58 -3.62
N VAL A 49 5.31 -11.52 -3.78
CA VAL A 49 5.96 -11.19 -5.06
C VAL A 49 5.49 -12.12 -6.19
N ASP A 50 5.38 -13.42 -5.93
CA ASP A 50 4.99 -14.39 -6.97
C ASP A 50 3.48 -14.38 -7.26
N THR A 51 2.65 -13.88 -6.33
CA THR A 51 1.18 -13.93 -6.43
C THR A 51 0.55 -12.57 -6.74
N GLY A 52 1.28 -11.48 -6.52
CA GLY A 52 0.71 -10.15 -6.37
C GLY A 52 -0.23 -10.03 -5.17
N MET A 53 -0.80 -8.84 -5.01
CA MET A 53 -1.80 -8.52 -3.99
C MET A 53 -2.89 -7.65 -4.60
N THR A 54 -4.11 -7.74 -4.08
CA THR A 54 -5.21 -6.86 -4.47
C THR A 54 -5.03 -5.44 -3.91
N LEU A 55 -5.66 -4.44 -4.52
CA LEU A 55 -5.64 -3.06 -4.01
C LEU A 55 -6.12 -2.99 -2.54
N LYS A 56 -7.14 -3.77 -2.15
CA LYS A 56 -7.58 -3.87 -0.75
C LYS A 56 -6.51 -4.46 0.18
N GLU A 57 -5.78 -5.49 -0.26
CA GLU A 57 -4.73 -6.13 0.53
C GLU A 57 -3.51 -5.21 0.67
N LEU A 58 -3.18 -4.45 -0.37
CA LEU A 58 -2.13 -3.43 -0.32
C LEU A 58 -2.50 -2.28 0.63
N ALA A 59 -3.75 -1.80 0.58
CA ALA A 59 -4.24 -0.81 1.54
C ALA A 59 -4.18 -1.33 3.00
N ASP A 60 -4.55 -2.59 3.23
CA ASP A 60 -4.46 -3.23 4.53
C ASP A 60 -2.99 -3.31 5.03
N ALA A 61 -2.08 -3.78 4.16
CA ALA A 61 -0.66 -3.88 4.45
C ALA A 61 -0.03 -2.50 4.75
N SER A 62 -0.35 -1.49 3.95
CA SER A 62 0.13 -0.12 4.12
C SER A 62 -0.30 0.46 5.47
N VAL A 63 -1.59 0.35 5.82
CA VAL A 63 -2.13 1.00 7.03
C VAL A 63 -1.81 0.20 8.30
N ARG A 64 -2.03 -1.12 8.31
CA ARG A 64 -1.91 -1.93 9.53
C ARG A 64 -0.48 -2.32 9.87
N TYR A 65 0.35 -2.51 8.85
CA TYR A 65 1.72 -2.96 9.02
C TYR A 65 2.74 -1.91 8.68
N SER A 66 2.33 -0.73 8.17
CA SER A 66 3.24 0.32 7.72
C SER A 66 4.13 -0.15 6.56
N ASP A 67 3.69 -1.14 5.79
CA ASP A 67 4.42 -1.70 4.66
C ASP A 67 4.69 -0.61 3.60
N SER A 68 5.96 -0.32 3.34
CA SER A 68 6.39 0.77 2.48
C SER A 68 6.20 0.46 1.00
N THR A 69 6.41 -0.79 0.59
CA THR A 69 6.10 -1.20 -0.78
C THR A 69 4.61 -1.12 -1.03
N ALA A 70 3.79 -1.59 -0.09
CA ALA A 70 2.35 -1.51 -0.21
C ALA A 70 1.87 -0.05 -0.34
N HIS A 71 2.47 0.88 0.41
CA HIS A 71 2.18 2.30 0.27
C HIS A 71 2.57 2.86 -1.10
N ASN A 72 3.69 2.43 -1.68
CA ASN A 72 4.13 2.91 -2.99
C ASN A 72 3.22 2.43 -4.14
N LEU A 73 2.49 1.32 -3.93
CA LEU A 73 1.63 0.70 -4.92
C LEU A 73 0.17 1.21 -4.89
N ILE A 74 -0.22 2.08 -3.93
CA ILE A 74 -1.61 2.56 -3.74
C ILE A 74 -1.75 4.07 -3.64
#